data_AF-A0A4R4EVI0-F1
#
_entry.id   AF-A0A4R4EVI0-F1
#
_cell.length_a   1.000
_cell.length_b   1.000
_cell.length_c   1.000
_cell.angle_alpha   90.00
_cell.angle_beta   90.00
_cell.angle_gamma   90.00
#
_symmetry.space_group_name_H-M   'P 1'
#
loop_
_entity.id
_entity.type
_entity.pdbx_description
1 polymer ?
#
loop_
_entity_poly.entity_id
_entity_poly.type
_entity_poly.pdbx_seq_one_letter_code
_entity_poly.pdbx_strand_id
1 'polypeptide(L)'
;MNWLEQLVAEWYEYQGYFVRRNVLVGRRANGGWECELDVVAFHPGLRPLVHIEPSMDSNSWEVRAQRYARRFEAGRRHIPKLFEASRFRSVSSRSRFSGWAARSTTPSWQAARSG
;
A
#
# COMPACT_ATOMS: atom_id res chain seq x y z
N MET A 1 -1.58 -6.98 -14.43
CA MET A 1 -2.77 -6.12 -14.38
C MET A 1 -4.03 -6.91 -14.60
N ASN A 2 -4.63 -7.40 -13.51
CA ASN A 2 -5.99 -7.92 -13.51
C ASN A 2 -7.02 -6.80 -13.22
N TRP A 3 -8.32 -7.08 -13.36
CA TRP A 3 -9.37 -6.06 -13.20
C TRP A 3 -9.46 -5.51 -11.76
N LEU A 4 -9.11 -6.30 -10.74
CA LEU A 4 -9.13 -5.86 -9.35
C LEU A 4 -7.96 -4.91 -9.05
N GLU A 5 -6.77 -5.17 -9.63
CA GLU A 5 -5.65 -4.22 -9.61
C GLU A 5 -6.05 -2.89 -10.26
N GLN A 6 -6.76 -2.94 -11.40
CA GLN A 6 -7.24 -1.75 -12.09
C GLN A 6 -8.26 -0.98 -11.25
N LEU A 7 -9.30 -1.64 -10.73
CA LEU A 7 -10.34 -1.00 -9.93
C LEU A 7 -9.76 -0.33 -8.67
N VAL A 8 -8.82 -1.01 -8.00
CA VAL A 8 -8.15 -0.45 -6.82
C VAL A 8 -7.32 0.78 -7.21
N ALA A 9 -6.57 0.71 -8.31
CA ALA A 9 -5.78 1.85 -8.78
C ALA A 9 -6.67 3.05 -9.09
N GLU A 10 -7.74 2.85 -9.88
CA GLU A 10 -8.71 3.89 -10.25
C GLU A 10 -9.40 4.49 -9.01
N TRP A 11 -9.72 3.67 -8.00
CA TRP A 11 -10.27 4.17 -6.75
C TRP A 11 -9.30 5.10 -6.03
N TYR A 12 -8.02 4.73 -5.90
CA TYR A 12 -7.03 5.60 -5.26
C TYR A 12 -6.74 6.86 -6.08
N GLU A 13 -6.72 6.77 -7.41
CA GLU A 13 -6.62 7.94 -8.30
C GLU A 13 -7.81 8.88 -8.10
N TYR A 14 -9.03 8.36 -8.05
CA TYR A 14 -10.24 9.13 -7.75
C TYR A 14 -10.18 9.81 -6.39
N GLN A 15 -9.53 9.19 -5.40
CA GLN A 15 -9.29 9.76 -4.07
C GLN A 15 -8.11 10.75 -4.02
N GLY A 16 -7.50 11.10 -5.16
CA GLY A 16 -6.42 12.10 -5.25
C GLY A 16 -5.01 11.56 -5.01
N TYR A 17 -4.81 10.24 -5.07
CA TYR A 17 -3.47 9.65 -4.96
C TYR A 17 -2.77 9.64 -6.32
N PHE A 18 -1.46 9.85 -6.30
CA PHE A 18 -0.57 9.47 -7.41
C PHE A 18 -0.32 7.96 -7.32
N VAL A 19 -0.77 7.23 -8.33
CA VAL A 19 -0.70 5.77 -8.34
C VAL A 19 0.36 5.29 -9.33
N ARG A 20 1.20 4.35 -8.88
CA ARG A 20 2.05 3.52 -9.72
C ARG A 20 1.58 2.08 -9.63
N ARG A 21 1.67 1.37 -10.75
CA ARG A 21 1.24 -0.02 -10.88
C ARG A 21 2.35 -0.88 -11.45
N ASN A 22 2.32 -2.19 -11.19
CA ASN A 22 3.33 -3.16 -11.63
C ASN A 22 4.76 -2.67 -11.35
N VAL A 23 5.00 -2.29 -10.10
CA VAL A 23 6.21 -1.61 -9.67
C VAL A 23 7.30 -2.64 -9.40
N LEU A 24 8.26 -2.73 -10.31
CA LEU A 24 9.46 -3.54 -10.12
C LEU A 24 10.37 -2.92 -9.06
N VAL A 25 10.74 -3.70 -8.05
CA VAL A 25 11.55 -3.27 -6.90
C VAL A 25 12.72 -4.20 -6.60
N GLY A 26 13.79 -3.63 -6.02
CA GLY A 26 15.00 -4.38 -5.67
C GLY A 26 15.78 -4.91 -6.88
N ARG A 27 16.26 -4.00 -7.75
CA ARG A 27 17.09 -4.37 -8.90
C ARG A 27 18.34 -5.12 -8.43
N ARG A 28 18.62 -6.30 -8.99
CA ARG A 28 19.75 -7.16 -8.59
C ARG A 28 20.98 -6.89 -9.47
N ALA A 29 22.16 -7.14 -8.92
CA ALA A 29 23.44 -6.91 -9.61
C ALA A 29 23.61 -7.74 -10.89
N ASN A 30 23.06 -8.95 -10.89
CA ASN A 30 23.07 -9.87 -12.04
C ASN A 30 21.87 -9.68 -12.99
N GLY A 31 21.11 -8.58 -12.85
CA GLY A 31 19.90 -8.33 -13.62
C GLY A 31 18.62 -8.85 -12.96
N GLY A 32 17.48 -8.43 -13.49
CA GLY A 32 16.17 -8.71 -12.92
C GLY A 32 15.87 -7.90 -11.65
N TRP A 33 14.76 -8.28 -11.02
CA TRP A 33 14.18 -7.57 -9.87
C TRP A 33 13.83 -8.56 -8.76
N GLU A 34 13.82 -8.06 -7.54
CA GLU A 34 13.45 -8.87 -6.38
C GLU A 34 11.96 -9.20 -6.38
N CYS A 35 11.13 -8.21 -6.70
CA CYS A 35 9.69 -8.33 -6.63
C CYS A 35 9.01 -7.37 -7.61
N GLU A 36 7.81 -7.72 -8.04
CA GLU A 36 6.85 -6.80 -8.66
C GLU A 36 5.75 -6.54 -7.64
N LEU A 37 5.46 -5.27 -7.37
CA LEU A 37 4.36 -4.84 -6.51
C LEU A 37 3.18 -4.43 -7.36
N ASP A 38 1.98 -4.79 -6.93
CA ASP A 38 0.78 -4.57 -7.75
C ASP A 38 0.41 -3.09 -7.85
N VAL A 39 0.15 -2.43 -6.71
CA VAL A 39 -0.23 -1.00 -6.63
C VAL A 39 0.51 -0.29 -5.50
N VAL A 40 1.13 0.84 -5.82
CA VAL A 40 1.74 1.78 -4.86
C VAL A 40 1.14 3.16 -5.08
N ALA A 41 0.50 3.72 -4.05
CA ALA A 41 -0.23 4.98 -4.14
C ALA A 41 0.30 6.00 -3.12
N PHE A 42 0.52 7.24 -3.53
CA PHE A 42 0.99 8.32 -2.66
C PHE A 42 0.02 9.50 -2.70
N HIS A 43 -0.44 9.97 -1.55
CA HIS A 43 -1.27 11.17 -1.44
C HIS A 43 -0.52 12.28 -0.68
N PRO A 44 -0.35 13.48 -1.24
CA PRO A 44 0.44 14.54 -0.59
C PRO A 44 -0.23 15.13 0.66
N GLY A 45 -1.57 15.15 0.75
CA GLY A 45 -2.32 15.78 1.86
C GLY A 45 -3.04 14.89 2.90
N LEU A 46 -3.45 13.64 2.60
CA LEU A 46 -4.38 12.86 3.44
C LEU A 46 -3.73 11.68 4.17
N ARG A 47 -2.90 10.89 3.47
CA ARG A 47 -2.19 9.73 4.03
C ARG A 47 -0.87 9.53 3.28
N PRO A 48 0.25 9.29 3.98
CA PRO A 48 1.47 8.91 3.28
C PRO A 48 1.28 7.53 2.64
N LEU A 49 2.15 7.26 1.68
CA LEU A 49 2.25 6.05 0.86
C LEU A 49 1.48 4.79 1.31
N VAL A 50 0.70 4.22 0.38
CA VAL A 50 -0.05 2.97 0.52
C VAL A 50 0.47 1.95 -0.50
N HIS A 51 0.59 0.69 -0.07
CA HIS A 51 0.93 -0.46 -0.91
C HIS A 51 -0.25 -1.45 -0.86
N ILE A 52 -0.80 -1.82 -2.01
CA ILE A 52 -1.94 -2.73 -2.13
C ILE A 52 -1.59 -3.92 -3.04
N GLU A 53 -1.97 -5.12 -2.59
CA GLU A 53 -1.79 -6.41 -3.28
C GLU A 53 -3.15 -7.12 -3.39
N PRO A 54 -3.99 -6.73 -4.37
CA PRO A 54 -5.31 -7.33 -4.56
C PRO A 54 -5.20 -8.75 -5.10
N SER A 55 -6.15 -9.61 -4.74
CA SER A 55 -6.15 -10.98 -5.24
C SER A 55 -7.53 -11.59 -5.35
N MET A 56 -7.69 -12.42 -6.39
CA MET A 56 -8.85 -13.27 -6.64
C MET A 56 -8.48 -14.76 -6.58
N ASP A 57 -7.32 -15.07 -6.00
CA ASP A 57 -6.80 -16.43 -5.95
C ASP A 57 -7.67 -17.31 -5.02
N SER A 58 -7.96 -18.53 -5.48
CA SER A 58 -8.73 -19.54 -4.73
C SER A 58 -7.89 -20.37 -3.75
N ASN A 59 -6.59 -20.08 -3.62
CA ASN A 59 -5.68 -20.68 -2.65
C ASN A 59 -6.12 -20.40 -1.21
N SER A 60 -5.68 -21.27 -0.30
CA SER A 60 -5.92 -21.12 1.12
C SER A 60 -5.33 -19.81 1.65
N TRP A 61 -5.89 -19.31 2.77
CA TRP A 61 -5.40 -18.09 3.40
C TRP A 61 -3.93 -18.18 3.77
N GLU A 62 -3.47 -19.34 4.25
CA GLU A 62 -2.10 -19.58 4.69
C GLU A 62 -1.10 -19.40 3.53
N VAL A 63 -1.42 -19.98 2.36
CA VAL A 63 -0.59 -19.84 1.15
C VAL A 63 -0.55 -18.39 0.68
N ARG A 64 -1.70 -17.72 0.68
CA ARG A 64 -1.81 -16.32 0.26
C ARG A 64 -1.04 -15.38 1.21
N ALA A 65 -1.20 -15.56 2.51
CA ALA A 65 -0.52 -14.79 3.54
C ALA A 65 1.01 -14.89 3.42
N GLN A 66 1.55 -16.09 3.18
CA GLN A 66 2.98 -16.28 2.94
C GLN A 66 3.48 -15.53 1.70
N ARG A 67 2.70 -15.57 0.60
CA ARG A 67 3.04 -14.85 -0.64
C ARG A 67 3.02 -13.34 -0.42
N TYR A 68 1.95 -12.80 0.17
CA TYR A 68 1.85 -11.36 0.39
C TYR A 68 2.86 -10.86 1.42
N ALA A 69 3.20 -11.64 2.44
CA ALA A 69 4.23 -11.28 3.40
C ALA A 69 5.56 -10.93 2.71
N ARG A 70 5.98 -11.74 1.73
CA ARG A 70 7.19 -11.48 0.92
C ARG A 70 7.08 -10.20 0.11
N ARG A 71 5.91 -9.95 -0.51
CA ARG A 71 5.65 -8.74 -1.30
C ARG A 71 5.66 -7.49 -0.43
N PHE A 72 4.97 -7.50 0.70
CA PHE A 72 4.97 -6.38 1.65
C PHE A 72 6.36 -6.14 2.27
N GLU A 73 7.14 -7.19 2.51
CA GLU A 73 8.52 -7.05 2.98
C GLU A 73 9.43 -6.40 1.93
N ALA A 74 9.35 -6.84 0.68
CA ALA A 74 10.06 -6.19 -0.43
C ALA A 74 9.60 -4.73 -0.60
N GLY A 75 8.29 -4.48 -0.51
CA GLY A 75 7.70 -3.15 -0.55
C GLY A 75 8.28 -2.23 0.52
N ARG A 76 8.30 -2.66 1.79
CA ARG A 76 8.90 -1.89 2.91
C ARG A 76 10.36 -1.53 2.67
N ARG A 77 11.15 -2.44 2.09
CA ARG A 77 12.60 -2.21 1.84
C ARG A 77 12.87 -1.26 0.68
N HIS A 78 12.05 -1.28 -0.36
CA HIS A 78 12.39 -0.64 -1.64
C HIS A 78 11.51 0.53 -2.04
N ILE A 79 10.25 0.58 -1.59
CA ILE A 79 9.35 1.68 -1.94
C ILE A 79 9.92 3.05 -1.53
N PRO A 80 10.50 3.26 -0.33
CA PRO A 80 11.03 4.57 0.05
C PRO A 80 12.03 5.15 -0.96
N LYS A 81 12.86 4.31 -1.57
CA LYS A 81 13.85 4.72 -2.59
C LYS A 81 13.23 5.25 -3.87
N LEU A 82 11.99 4.84 -4.18
CA LEU A 82 11.24 5.38 -5.33
C LEU A 82 10.87 6.86 -5.14
N PHE A 83 10.86 7.34 -3.89
CA PHE A 83 10.45 8.67 -3.49
C PHE A 83 11.61 9.50 -2.90
N GLU A 84 12.84 9.00 -2.93
CA GLU A 84 14.03 9.77 -2.48
C GLU A 84 14.26 11.02 -3.35
N ALA A 85 13.96 10.95 -4.65
CA ALA A 85 14.00 12.12 -5.53
C ALA A 85 12.91 13.16 -5.22
N SER A 86 11.86 12.77 -4.47
CA SER A 86 10.80 13.65 -4.00
C SER A 86 11.07 14.27 -2.63
N ARG A 87 12.34 14.59 -2.32
CA ARG A 87 12.63 15.85 -1.61
C ARG A 87 12.16 17.01 -2.49
N PHE A 88 10.85 17.14 -2.63
CA PHE A 88 10.18 18.22 -3.32
C PHE A 88 10.72 19.50 -2.69
N ARG A 89 11.57 20.20 -3.44
CA ARG A 89 12.15 21.47 -3.04
C ARG A 89 10.96 22.33 -2.63
N SER A 90 10.89 22.66 -1.35
CA SER A 90 9.69 23.17 -0.70
C SER A 90 9.04 24.29 -1.51
N VAL A 91 7.88 24.02 -2.11
CA VAL A 91 6.83 25.04 -2.07
C VAL A 91 6.26 24.91 -0.66
N SER A 92 6.62 25.88 0.17
CA SER A 92 6.29 26.01 1.59
C SER A 92 4.94 25.39 1.95
N SER A 93 4.97 24.19 2.53
CA SER A 93 3.85 23.66 3.31
C SER A 93 4.43 22.80 4.42
N ARG A 94 4.12 23.18 5.66
CA ARG A 94 4.58 22.50 6.88
C ARG A 94 3.98 21.10 6.91
N SER A 95 4.80 20.09 6.65
CA SER A 95 4.43 18.70 6.97
C SER A 95 4.70 18.43 8.43
N ARG A 96 3.63 18.36 9.23
CA ARG A 96 3.65 17.89 10.62
C ARG A 96 3.64 16.37 10.58
N PHE A 97 4.69 15.71 11.09
CA PHE A 97 4.66 14.27 11.32
C PHE A 97 4.02 14.03 12.69
N SER A 98 2.81 13.48 12.73
CA SER A 98 2.18 12.97 13.96
C SER A 98 2.02 11.46 13.83
N GLY A 99 2.87 10.70 14.54
CA GLY A 99 2.67 9.27 14.75
C GLY A 99 1.60 9.05 15.80
N TRP A 100 0.62 8.20 15.51
CA TRP A 100 -0.37 7.75 16.49
C TRP A 100 -0.47 6.22 16.44
N ALA A 101 -0.29 5.61 17.61
CA ALA A 101 -0.49 4.19 17.86
C ALA A 101 -1.98 3.84 17.81
N ALA A 102 -2.30 2.67 17.23
CA ALA A 102 -3.65 2.16 17.12
C ALA A 102 -4.28 1.97 18.51
N ARG A 103 -5.47 2.55 18.73
CA ARG A 103 -6.39 2.07 19.76
C ARG A 103 -7.23 0.94 19.16
N SER A 104 -7.24 -0.19 19.85
CA SER A 104 -8.16 -1.30 19.62
C SER A 104 -9.59 -0.85 19.90
N THR A 105 -10.41 -0.71 18.85
CA THR A 105 -11.87 -0.66 18.97
C THR A 105 -12.42 -2.06 18.72
N THR A 106 -12.79 -2.73 19.81
CA THR A 106 -13.65 -3.92 19.78
C THR A 106 -15.04 -3.50 19.27
N PRO A 107 -15.63 -4.13 18.25
CA PRO A 107 -17.01 -3.86 17.89
C PRO A 107 -17.95 -4.50 18.93
N SER A 108 -18.77 -3.69 19.61
CA SER A 108 -19.85 -4.18 20.48
C SER A 108 -21.05 -4.63 19.64
N TRP A 109 -21.25 -5.94 19.49
CA TRP A 109 -22.43 -6.52 18.82
C TRP A 109 -23.31 -7.36 19.76
N GLN A 110 -23.54 -6.91 21.00
CA GLN A 110 -24.55 -7.50 21.87
C GLN A 110 -25.18 -6.44 22.76
N ALA A 111 -26.36 -5.93 22.36
CA ALA A 111 -27.44 -5.47 23.23
C ALA A 111 -28.51 -4.71 22.41
N ALA A 112 -29.33 -5.44 21.65
CA ALA A 112 -30.62 -4.92 21.21
C ALA A 112 -31.54 -6.09 20.84
N ARG A 113 -32.42 -6.44 21.78
CA ARG A 113 -33.77 -7.05 21.65
C ARG A 113 -34.01 -8.14 22.69
N SER A 114 -34.29 -7.68 23.90
CA SER A 114 -35.26 -8.28 24.81
C SER A 114 -36.18 -7.16 25.24
N GLY A 115 -37.38 -7.14 24.66
CA GLY A 115 -38.50 -6.28 24.95
C GLY A 115 -39.73 -7.00 24.44
#